data_AF-A0A536TN68-F1
#
_entry.id   AF-A0A536TN68-F1
#
_cell.length_a   1.000
_cell.length_b   1.000
_cell.length_c   1.000
_cell.angle_alpha   90.00
_cell.angle_beta   90.00
_cell.angle_gamma   90.00
#
_symmetry.space_group_name_H-M   'P 1'
#
loop_
_entity.id
_entity.type
_entity.pdbx_description
1 polymer ?
#
loop_
_entity_poly.entity_id
_entity_poly.type
_entity_poly.pdbx_seq_one_letter_code
_entity_poly.pdbx_strand_id
1 'polypeptide(L)' 'MALPRSDEVKEDLGAQVIDEFVLLIHPIVLGTGARLFAGAGPFVKLALVSSTITPTGVVIATYHPEAEA' A
#
# COMPACT_ATOMS: atom_id res chain seq x y z
N MET A 1 -14.96 -5.72 9.29
CA MET A 1 -13.58 -5.21 9.36
C MET A 1 -13.56 -3.90 8.61
N ALA A 2 -13.34 -2.77 9.30
CA ALA A 2 -13.22 -1.47 8.63
C ALA A 2 -11.85 -1.40 7.94
N LEU A 3 -11.77 -0.73 6.79
CA LEU A 3 -10.48 -0.43 6.18
C LEU A 3 -9.75 0.61 7.05
N PRO A 4 -8.44 0.46 7.28
CA PRO A 4 -7.67 1.43 8.05
C PRO A 4 -7.71 2.79 7.38
N ARG A 5 -7.62 3.85 8.17
CA ARG A 5 -7.55 5.20 7.63
C ARG A 5 -6.15 5.45 7.06
N SER A 6 -6.04 6.38 6.11
CA SER A 6 -4.76 6.71 5.47
C SER A 6 -3.66 7.12 6.45
N ASP A 7 -4.00 7.81 7.54
CA ASP A 7 -3.06 8.22 8.57
C ASP A 7 -2.51 7.02 9.36
N GLU A 8 -3.38 6.09 9.75
CA GLU A 8 -3.00 4.86 10.47
C GLU A 8 -2.01 4.02 9.64
N VAL A 9 -2.32 3.79 8.36
CA VAL A 9 -1.44 3.03 7.46
C VAL A 9 -0.04 3.66 7.36
N LYS A 10 0.06 4.99 7.39
CA LYS A 10 1.35 5.68 7.32
C LYS A 10 2.13 5.60 8.62
N GLU A 11 1.46 5.74 9.75
CA GLU A 11 2.10 5.64 11.06
C GLU A 11 2.65 4.23 11.27
N ASP A 12 1.85 3.21 10.95
CA ASP A 12 2.24 1.80 11.03
C ASP A 12 3.39 1.46 10.06
N LEU A 13 3.35 2.02 8.85
CA LEU A 13 4.46 1.89 7.90
C LEU A 13 5.76 2.49 8.46
N GLY A 14 5.68 3.67 9.09
CA GLY A 14 6.85 4.31 9.70
C GLY A 14 7.36 3.60 10.94
N ALA A 15 6.47 2.96 11.70
CA ALA A 15 6.82 2.12 12.84
C ALA A 15 7.31 0.71 12.44
N GLN A 16 7.27 0.37 11.15
CA GLN A 16 7.65 -0.95 10.61
C GLN A 16 6.89 -2.11 11.28
N VAL A 17 5.60 -1.90 11.58
CA VAL A 17 4.73 -2.92 12.20
C VAL A 17 3.84 -3.64 11.19
N ILE A 18 4.03 -3.37 9.90
CA ILE A 18 3.32 -4.01 8.81
C ILE A 18 4.23 -5.08 8.21
N ASP A 19 3.79 -6.33 8.19
CA ASP A 19 4.54 -7.42 7.57
C ASP A 19 4.24 -7.56 6.07
N GLU A 20 3.00 -7.24 5.65
CA GLU A 20 2.54 -7.46 4.29
C GLU A 20 1.52 -6.40 3.84
N PHE A 21 1.67 -5.96 2.58
CA PHE A 21 0.71 -5.11 1.90
C PHE A 21 0.05 -5.87 0.75
N VAL A 22 -1.27 -6.00 0.81
CA VAL A 22 -2.09 -6.46 -0.32
C VAL A 22 -2.77 -5.25 -0.96
N LEU A 23 -2.25 -4.77 -2.08
CA LEU A 23 -2.73 -3.58 -2.78
C LEU A 23 -3.65 -3.95 -3.95
N LEU A 24 -4.87 -3.41 -3.93
CA LEU A 24 -5.83 -3.51 -5.04
C LEU A 24 -5.78 -2.24 -5.89
N ILE A 25 -5.07 -2.30 -7.01
CA ILE A 25 -4.85 -1.18 -7.90
C ILE A 25 -5.92 -1.21 -9.00
N HIS A 26 -6.83 -0.23 -8.94
CA HIS A 26 -7.92 -0.11 -9.89
C HIS A 26 -7.46 0.64 -11.15
N PRO A 27 -7.93 0.26 -12.36
CA PRO A 27 -7.52 0.89 -13.62
C PRO A 27 -8.24 2.23 -13.86
N ILE A 28 -8.11 3.16 -12.92
CA ILE A 28 -8.72 4.50 -12.96
C ILE A 28 -7.78 5.54 -12.36
N VAL A 29 -7.80 6.75 -12.93
CA VAL A 29 -7.14 7.92 -12.37
C VAL A 29 -8.20 8.84 -11.76
N LEU A 30 -8.24 8.91 -10.43
CA LEU A 30 -9.26 9.70 -9.70
C LEU A 30 -8.99 11.22 -9.73
N GLY A 31 -7.75 11.65 -9.92
CA GLY A 31 -7.34 13.06 -9.85
C GLY A 31 -7.27 13.60 -8.42
N THR A 32 -8.36 13.51 -7.65
CA THR A 32 -8.45 13.93 -6.24
C THR A 32 -9.05 12.83 -5.37
N GLY A 33 -8.84 12.89 -4.06
CA GLY A 33 -9.37 11.92 -3.10
C GLY A 33 -8.43 11.66 -1.92
N ALA A 34 -8.81 10.70 -1.07
CA ALA A 34 -7.96 10.20 0.00
C ALA A 34 -6.76 9.46 -0.59
N ARG A 35 -5.55 9.80 -0.14
CA ARG A 35 -4.32 9.14 -0.56
C ARG A 35 -3.92 8.14 0.51
N LEU A 36 -3.58 6.91 0.13
CA LEU A 36 -3.13 5.87 1.06
C LEU A 36 -1.88 6.32 1.84
N PHE A 37 -0.96 7.01 1.15
CA PHE A 37 0.26 7.59 1.72
C PHE A 37 0.29 9.11 1.46
N ALA A 38 -0.33 9.90 2.34
CA ALA A 38 -0.42 11.36 2.26
C ALA A 38 0.62 12.10 3.14
N GLY A 39 1.40 13.03 2.59
CA GLY A 39 2.33 13.88 3.35
C GLY A 39 3.75 13.31 3.47
N ALA A 40 4.65 14.01 4.19
CA ALA A 40 5.99 13.52 4.46
C ALA A 40 5.95 12.27 5.38
N GLY A 41 6.92 11.38 5.24
CA GLY A 41 7.04 10.14 6.00
C GLY A 41 8.35 9.42 5.64
N PRO A 42 8.76 8.43 6.43
CA PRO A 42 9.95 7.64 6.12
C PRO A 42 9.78 6.94 4.78
N PHE A 43 10.87 6.85 4.03
CA PHE A 43 10.91 6.03 2.82
C PHE A 43 11.05 4.58 3.27
N VAL A 44 10.07 3.74 2.93
CA VAL A 44 10.14 2.30 3.17
C VAL A 44 10.18 1.60 1.82
N LYS A 45 11.19 0.76 1.63
CA LYS A 45 11.33 -0.01 0.40
C LYS A 45 10.35 -1.19 0.44
N LEU A 46 9.60 -1.40 -0.63
CA LEU A 46 8.65 -2.50 -0.76
C LEU A 46 9.15 -3.51 -1.80
N ALA A 47 9.29 -4.76 -1.40
CA ALA A 47 9.62 -5.88 -2.27
C ALA A 47 8.32 -6.51 -2.81
N LEU A 48 8.16 -6.60 -4.13
CA LEU A 48 7.02 -7.28 -4.74
C LEU A 48 7.17 -8.81 -4.57
N VAL A 49 6.21 -9.43 -3.90
CA VAL A 49 6.17 -10.88 -3.65
C VAL A 49 5.35 -11.59 -4.71
N SER A 50 4.17 -11.04 -5.04
CA SER A 50 3.29 -11.60 -6.06
C SER A 50 2.41 -10.54 -6.70
N SER A 51 1.95 -10.80 -7.92
CA SER A 51 0.99 -9.94 -8.61
C SER A 51 0.08 -10.79 -9.49
N THR A 52 -1.22 -10.50 -9.48
CA THR A 52 -2.20 -11.09 -10.37
C THR A 52 -3.13 -10.01 -10.92
N ILE A 53 -3.61 -10.21 -12.15
CA ILE A 53 -4.54 -9.31 -12.82
C ILE A 53 -5.89 -10.03 -12.90
N THR A 54 -6.93 -9.36 -12.40
CA THR A 54 -8.31 -9.86 -12.50
C THR A 54 -8.89 -9.59 -13.90
N PRO A 55 -9.96 -10.29 -14.33
CA PRO A 55 -10.61 -10.02 -15.61
C PRO A 55 -11.14 -8.59 -15.78
N THR A 56 -11.39 -7.87 -14.68
CA THR A 56 -11.83 -6.46 -14.69
C THR A 56 -10.66 -5.47 -14.78
N GLY A 57 -9.41 -5.97 -14.83
CA GLY A 57 -8.21 -5.15 -14.93
C GLY A 57 -7.68 -4.64 -13.58
N VAL A 58 -8.29 -5.01 -12.45
CA VAL A 58 -7.72 -4.73 -11.12
C VAL A 58 -6.46 -5.57 -10.94
N VAL A 59 -5.36 -4.91 -10.56
CA VAL A 59 -4.11 -5.57 -10.16
C VAL A 59 -4.15 -5.81 -8.66
N ILE A 60 -3.94 -7.05 -8.24
CA ILE A 60 -3.76 -7.43 -6.84
C ILE A 60 -2.28 -7.74 -6.66
N ALA A 61 -1.58 -6.87 -5.94
CA ALA A 61 -0.14 -6.97 -5.72
C ALA A 61 0.17 -7.14 -4.23
N THR A 62 0.98 -8.13 -3.89
CA THR A 62 1.44 -8.42 -2.54
C THR A 62 2.87 -7.94 -2.39
N TYR A 63 3.14 -7.11 -1.39
CA TYR A 63 4.47 -6.59 -1.08
C TYR A 63 4.85 -6.89 0.36
N HIS A 64 6.15 -7.13 0.59
CA HIS A 64 6.74 -7.10 1.92
C HIS A 64 7.57 -5.82 2.06
N PRO A 65 7.43 -5.05 3.16
CA PRO A 65 8.33 -3.97 3.45
C PRO A 65 9.71 -4.53 3.85
N GLU A 66 10.75 -3.98 3.25
CA GLU A 66 12.12 -4.23 3.66
C GLU A 66 12.48 -3.22 4.76
N ALA A 67 12.82 -3.73 5.94
CA ALA A 67 13.44 -2.90 6.97
C ALA A 67 14.80 -2.41 6.44
N GLU A 68 15.03 -1.09 6.51
CA GLU A 68 16.35 -0.53 6.27
C GLU A 68 17.26 -0.98 7.43
N ALA A 69 18.35 -1.69 7.12
CA ALA A 69 19.32 -2.19 8.09
C ALA A 69 20.31 -1.12 8.55
#